data_AF-A0A535JWR6-F1
#
_entry.id   AF-A0A535JWR6-F1
#
_cell.length_a   1.000
_cell.length_b   1.000
_cell.length_c   1.000
_cell.angle_alpha   90.00
_cell.angle_beta   90.00
_cell.angle_gamma   90.00
#
_symmetry.space_group_name_H-M   'P 1'
#
loop_
_entity.id
_entity.type
_entity.pdbx_description
1 polymer ?
#
loop_
_entity_poly.entity_id
_entity_poly.type
_entity_poly.pdbx_seq_one_letter_code
_entity_poly.pdbx_strand_id
1 'polypeptide(L)'
;MNPKQFLLVGGIVLLALGLVGFLGVFNDTKSAFYLDQGENVAHTGLGIIAIAASFLIPDAMLQKWLVAVVGVVALFFAVYGFLVAGSAPPNTFGISNLESPADDILHLVVGIWALAAAFLGGRMAMPAKAM
;
A
#
# COMPACT_ATOMS: atom_id res chain seq x y z
N MET A 1 -1.31 13.75 8.30
CA MET A 1 -2.34 12.72 8.08
C MET A 1 -2.29 11.74 9.24
N ASN A 2 -3.43 11.44 9.87
CA ASN A 2 -3.52 10.43 10.95
C ASN A 2 -3.84 9.02 10.38
N PRO A 3 -3.78 7.95 11.20
CA PRO A 3 -4.02 6.58 10.71
C PRO A 3 -5.39 6.38 10.03
N LYS A 4 -6.47 6.95 10.59
CA LYS A 4 -7.80 6.89 9.98
C LYS A 4 -7.81 7.46 8.56
N GLN A 5 -7.22 8.63 8.40
CA GLN A 5 -7.13 9.31 7.10
C GLN A 5 -6.29 8.51 6.10
N PHE A 6 -5.21 7.86 6.55
CA PHE A 6 -4.43 6.97 5.70
C PHE A 6 -5.25 5.75 5.27
N LEU A 7 -5.95 5.08 6.19
CA LEU A 7 -6.82 3.94 5.85
C LEU A 7 -7.88 4.30 4.80
N LEU A 8 -8.47 5.49 4.92
CA LEU A 8 -9.46 5.96 3.96
C LEU A 8 -8.84 6.33 2.61
N VAL A 9 -7.88 7.25 2.59
CA VAL A 9 -7.29 7.77 1.35
C VAL A 9 -6.46 6.70 0.65
N GLY A 10 -5.59 6.02 1.40
CA GLY A 10 -4.80 4.90 0.88
C GLY A 10 -5.69 3.75 0.41
N GLY A 11 -6.76 3.45 1.14
CA GLY A 11 -7.75 2.44 0.72
C GLY A 11 -8.46 2.79 -0.58
N ILE A 12 -8.85 4.06 -0.78
CA ILE A 12 -9.43 4.55 -2.04
C ILE A 12 -8.43 4.41 -3.19
N VAL A 13 -7.17 4.81 -2.97
CA VAL A 13 -6.12 4.72 -3.99
C VAL A 13 -5.85 3.27 -4.39
N LEU A 14 -5.71 2.36 -3.42
CA LEU A 14 -5.53 0.93 -3.66
C LEU A 14 -6.71 0.33 -4.43
N LEU A 15 -7.95 0.63 -4.02
CA LEU A 15 -9.13 0.15 -4.71
C LEU A 15 -9.18 0.68 -6.15
N ALA A 16 -8.90 1.97 -6.36
CA ALA A 16 -8.85 2.56 -7.70
C ALA A 16 -7.79 1.88 -8.58
N LEU A 17 -6.58 1.67 -8.06
CA LEU A 17 -5.49 0.98 -8.77
C LEU A 17 -5.91 -0.43 -9.20
N GLY A 18 -6.47 -1.23 -8.28
CA GLY A 18 -6.92 -2.59 -8.59
C GLY A 18 -8.04 -2.63 -9.64
N LEU A 19 -9.03 -1.72 -9.53
CA LEU A 19 -10.10 -1.62 -10.53
C LEU A 19 -9.59 -1.18 -11.90
N VAL A 20 -8.69 -0.20 -11.95
CA VAL A 20 -8.07 0.29 -13.18
C VAL A 20 -7.26 -0.82 -13.86
N GLY A 21 -6.51 -1.61 -13.09
CA GLY A 21 -5.80 -2.78 -13.62
C GLY A 21 -6.73 -3.88 -14.15
N PHE A 22 -7.86 -4.16 -13.48
CA PHE A 22 -8.89 -5.06 -14.03
C PHE A 22 -9.52 -4.57 -15.33
N LEU A 23 -9.58 -3.25 -15.56
CA LEU A 23 -10.00 -2.67 -16.83
C LEU A 23 -8.93 -2.77 -17.93
N GLY A 24 -7.78 -3.38 -17.64
CA GLY A 24 -6.67 -3.57 -18.58
C GLY A 24 -5.76 -2.35 -18.73
N VAL A 25 -5.89 -1.35 -17.85
CA VAL A 25 -4.98 -0.21 -17.81
C VAL A 25 -3.75 -0.63 -16.99
N PHE A 26 -2.57 -0.61 -17.62
CA PHE A 26 -1.30 -1.14 -17.09
C PHE A 26 -1.12 -2.67 -17.21
N ASN A 27 -1.68 -3.32 -18.23
CA ASN A 27 -1.50 -4.76 -18.48
C ASN A 27 -0.36 -5.11 -19.46
N ASP A 28 0.46 -4.15 -19.86
CA ASP A 28 1.63 -4.38 -20.72
C ASP A 28 2.87 -4.69 -19.87
N THR A 29 3.37 -5.92 -19.96
CA THR A 29 4.56 -6.38 -19.21
C THR A 29 5.85 -5.65 -19.58
N LYS A 30 5.84 -4.86 -20.66
CA LYS A 30 6.98 -4.02 -21.06
C LYS A 30 6.91 -2.61 -20.48
N SER A 31 5.80 -2.25 -19.84
CA SER A 31 5.61 -0.94 -19.23
C SER A 31 6.49 -0.78 -18.00
N ALA A 32 6.94 0.45 -17.75
CA ALA A 32 7.64 0.81 -16.52
C ALA A 32 6.73 0.71 -15.28
N PHE A 33 5.41 0.59 -15.45
CA PHE A 33 4.43 0.29 -14.41
C PHE A 33 3.42 -0.70 -14.98
N TYR A 34 3.31 -1.88 -14.36
CA TYR A 34 2.52 -3.00 -14.81
C TYR A 34 1.76 -3.60 -13.62
N LEU A 35 0.53 -4.06 -13.86
CA LEU A 35 -0.33 -4.69 -12.87
C LEU A 35 -0.83 -6.03 -13.40
N ASP A 36 -0.43 -7.13 -12.77
CA ASP A 36 -0.98 -8.45 -13.05
C ASP A 36 -2.27 -8.76 -12.26
N GLN A 37 -2.86 -9.92 -12.52
CA GLN A 37 -4.09 -10.31 -11.83
C GLN A 37 -3.90 -10.45 -10.32
N GLY A 38 -2.74 -10.93 -9.85
CA GLY A 38 -2.46 -11.09 -8.44
C GLY A 38 -2.44 -9.73 -7.73
N GLU A 39 -1.73 -8.76 -8.31
CA GLU A 39 -1.70 -7.38 -7.82
C GLU A 39 -3.08 -6.72 -7.84
N ASN A 40 -3.84 -6.89 -8.92
CA ASN A 40 -5.18 -6.32 -9.02
C ASN A 40 -6.13 -6.84 -7.93
N VAL A 41 -6.07 -8.15 -7.64
CA VAL A 41 -6.83 -8.77 -6.55
C VAL A 41 -6.36 -8.22 -5.20
N ALA A 42 -5.05 -8.16 -4.97
CA ALA A 42 -4.47 -7.67 -3.72
C ALA A 42 -4.86 -6.20 -3.46
N HIS A 43 -4.65 -5.32 -4.43
CA HIS A 43 -5.01 -3.90 -4.34
C HIS A 43 -6.50 -3.68 -4.11
N THR A 44 -7.36 -4.40 -4.83
CA THR A 44 -8.82 -4.30 -4.65
C THR A 44 -9.25 -4.77 -3.26
N GLY A 45 -8.79 -5.94 -2.83
CA GLY A 45 -9.15 -6.52 -1.53
C GLY A 45 -8.65 -5.66 -0.37
N LEU A 46 -7.37 -5.29 -0.39
CA LEU A 46 -6.78 -4.43 0.64
C LEU A 46 -7.42 -3.04 0.65
N GLY A 47 -7.77 -2.49 -0.52
CA GLY A 47 -8.48 -1.21 -0.64
C GLY A 47 -9.84 -1.23 0.05
N ILE A 48 -10.66 -2.24 -0.24
CA ILE A 48 -11.98 -2.43 0.41
C ILE A 48 -11.81 -2.56 1.93
N ILE A 49 -10.89 -3.42 2.38
CA ILE A 49 -10.64 -3.67 3.80
C ILE A 49 -10.16 -2.39 4.50
N ALA A 50 -9.25 -1.63 3.90
CA ALA A 50 -8.74 -0.39 4.47
C ALA A 50 -9.83 0.69 4.60
N ILE A 51 -10.65 0.87 3.56
CA ILE A 51 -11.80 1.79 3.62
C ILE A 51 -12.76 1.36 4.73
N ALA A 52 -13.14 0.08 4.77
CA ALA A 52 -14.04 -0.44 5.80
C ALA A 52 -13.45 -0.24 7.21
N ALA A 53 -12.18 -0.56 7.42
CA ALA A 53 -11.47 -0.37 8.68
C ALA A 53 -11.48 1.09 9.13
N SER A 54 -11.39 2.06 8.20
CA SER A 54 -11.41 3.49 8.52
C SER A 54 -12.74 3.94 9.17
N PHE A 55 -13.85 3.27 8.90
CA PHE A 55 -15.17 3.58 9.45
C PHE A 55 -15.59 2.65 10.58
N LEU A 56 -15.27 1.37 10.49
CA LEU A 56 -15.78 0.33 11.38
C LEU A 56 -14.91 0.10 12.62
N ILE A 57 -13.64 0.51 12.60
CA ILE A 57 -12.74 0.36 13.76
C ILE A 57 -12.64 1.71 14.49
N PRO A 58 -13.26 1.88 15.66
CA PRO A 58 -13.19 3.14 16.41
C PRO A 58 -11.89 3.30 17.20
N ASP A 59 -11.18 2.20 17.49
CA ASP A 59 -9.96 2.21 18.30
C ASP A 59 -8.77 2.79 17.51
N ALA A 60 -8.30 3.95 17.95
CA ALA A 60 -7.19 4.66 17.32
C ALA A 60 -5.83 3.94 17.44
N MET A 61 -5.61 3.17 18.52
CA MET A 61 -4.39 2.40 18.70
C MET A 61 -4.37 1.21 17.73
N LEU A 62 -5.51 0.54 17.56
CA LEU A 62 -5.66 -0.53 16.58
C LEU A 62 -5.46 0.00 15.16
N GLN A 63 -6.08 1.13 14.79
CA GLN A 63 -5.85 1.75 13.49
C GLN A 63 -4.39 2.11 13.25
N LYS A 64 -3.69 2.66 14.25
CA LYS A 64 -2.25 2.94 14.17
C LYS A 64 -1.47 1.68 13.81
N TRP A 65 -1.69 0.58 14.52
CA TRP A 65 -0.94 -0.65 14.30
C TRP A 65 -1.32 -1.34 12.99
N LEU A 66 -2.58 -1.27 12.57
CA LEU A 66 -2.99 -1.72 11.24
C LEU A 66 -2.23 -0.98 10.14
N VAL A 67 -2.17 0.35 10.22
CA VAL A 67 -1.43 1.16 9.25
C VAL A 67 0.07 0.87 9.32
N ALA A 68 0.63 0.63 10.52
CA ALA A 68 2.03 0.26 10.66
C ALA A 68 2.33 -1.09 9.99
N VAL A 69 1.44 -2.08 10.13
CA VAL A 69 1.56 -3.38 9.44
C VAL A 69 1.51 -3.19 7.93
N VAL A 70 0.56 -2.40 7.40
CA VAL A 70 0.51 -2.07 5.97
C VAL A 70 1.83 -1.47 5.50
N GLY A 71 2.41 -0.53 6.27
CA GLY A 71 3.68 0.08 5.95
C GLY A 71 4.85 -0.90 5.90
N VAL A 72 4.96 -1.79 6.90
CA VAL A 72 6.00 -2.82 6.93
C VAL A 72 5.86 -3.81 5.77
N VAL A 73 4.63 -4.24 5.46
CA VAL A 73 4.35 -5.16 4.35
C VAL A 73 4.70 -4.51 3.01
N ALA A 74 4.34 -3.24 2.81
CA ALA A 74 4.70 -2.51 1.60
C ALA A 74 6.23 -2.36 1.45
N LEU A 75 6.95 -2.04 2.53
CA LEU A 75 8.41 -2.00 2.51
C LEU A 75 9.05 -3.36 2.23
N PHE A 76 8.46 -4.43 2.77
CA PHE A 76 8.90 -5.79 2.46
C PHE A 76 8.78 -6.08 0.96
N PHE A 77 7.63 -5.78 0.35
CA PHE A 77 7.43 -6.01 -1.08
C PHE A 77 8.31 -5.10 -1.94
N ALA A 78 8.54 -3.84 -1.54
CA ALA A 78 9.49 -2.98 -2.22
C ALA A 78 10.92 -3.57 -2.25
N VAL A 79 11.42 -4.02 -1.09
CA VAL A 79 12.75 -4.63 -1.01
C VAL A 79 12.79 -5.97 -1.75
N TYR A 80 11.76 -6.79 -1.59
CA TYR A 80 11.68 -8.10 -2.22
C TYR A 80 11.63 -7.99 -3.75
N GLY A 81 10.84 -7.07 -4.30
CA GLY A 81 10.76 -6.81 -5.74
C GLY A 81 12.10 -6.43 -6.34
N PHE A 82 12.85 -5.53 -5.71
CA PHE A 82 14.22 -5.21 -6.14
C PHE A 82 15.17 -6.43 -6.09
N LEU A 83 14.96 -7.38 -5.18
CA LEU A 83 15.78 -8.60 -5.09
C LEU A 83 15.42 -9.64 -6.15
N VAL A 84 14.15 -9.72 -6.56
CA VAL A 84 13.68 -10.68 -7.56
C VAL A 84 13.62 -10.09 -8.97
N ALA A 85 13.89 -8.79 -9.14
CA ALA A 85 13.93 -8.10 -10.41
C ALA A 85 14.80 -8.86 -11.45
N GLY A 86 14.19 -9.24 -12.58
CA GLY A 86 14.84 -10.00 -13.65
C GLY A 86 14.83 -11.53 -13.48
N SER A 87 14.14 -12.05 -12.45
CA SER A 87 13.81 -13.47 -12.33
C SER A 87 12.76 -13.91 -13.34
N ALA A 88 12.50 -15.21 -13.46
CA ALA A 88 11.43 -15.68 -14.35
C ALA A 88 10.04 -15.45 -13.72
N PRO A 89 9.07 -14.88 -14.46
CA PRO A 89 7.65 -14.82 -14.09
C PRO A 89 7.01 -16.21 -13.88
N PRO A 90 6.09 -16.41 -12.90
CA PRO A 90 5.76 -15.52 -11.79
C PRO A 90 6.83 -15.54 -10.69
N ASN A 91 7.43 -14.38 -10.42
CA ASN A 91 8.59 -14.29 -9.54
C ASN A 91 8.24 -14.10 -8.05
N THR A 92 6.96 -13.90 -7.72
CA THR A 92 6.50 -13.65 -6.35
C THR A 92 5.56 -14.75 -5.89
N PHE A 93 6.09 -15.68 -5.09
CA PHE A 93 5.37 -16.80 -4.48
C PHE A 93 4.52 -17.64 -5.45
N GLY A 94 4.83 -17.60 -6.75
CA GLY A 94 4.06 -18.29 -7.80
C GLY A 94 2.72 -17.63 -8.16
N ILE A 95 2.46 -16.41 -7.68
CA ILE A 95 1.14 -15.75 -7.77
C ILE A 95 1.20 -14.44 -8.57
N SER A 96 2.32 -13.70 -8.52
CA SER A 96 2.43 -12.35 -9.09
C SER A 96 3.87 -12.01 -9.52
N ASN A 97 4.07 -10.85 -10.17
CA ASN A 97 5.32 -10.37 -10.76
C ASN A 97 5.74 -9.00 -10.20
N LEU A 98 6.64 -8.99 -9.22
CA LEU A 98 7.28 -7.77 -8.73
C LEU A 98 8.61 -7.55 -9.44
N GLU A 99 8.56 -7.18 -10.72
CA GLU A 99 9.78 -6.92 -11.49
C GLU A 99 9.77 -5.57 -12.23
N SER A 100 8.75 -4.76 -11.99
CA SER A 100 8.67 -3.41 -12.50
C SER A 100 9.31 -2.42 -11.51
N PRO A 101 10.43 -1.74 -11.86
CA PRO A 101 11.11 -0.83 -10.93
C PRO A 101 10.22 0.30 -10.40
N ALA A 102 9.20 0.75 -11.17
CA ALA A 102 8.31 1.80 -10.67
C ALA A 102 7.28 1.28 -9.67
N ASP A 103 6.90 -0.01 -9.74
CA ASP A 103 6.01 -0.62 -8.76
C ASP A 103 6.72 -0.79 -7.41
N ASP A 104 7.98 -1.23 -7.41
CA ASP A 104 8.80 -1.30 -6.19
C ASP A 104 9.00 0.08 -5.54
N ILE A 105 9.21 1.12 -6.36
CA ILE A 105 9.27 2.51 -5.89
C ILE A 105 7.93 2.95 -5.30
N LEU A 106 6.80 2.59 -5.92
CA LEU A 106 5.48 2.89 -5.39
C LEU A 106 5.29 2.25 -4.02
N HIS A 107 5.63 0.97 -3.88
CA HIS A 107 5.58 0.24 -2.61
C HIS A 107 6.47 0.88 -1.54
N LEU A 108 7.66 1.35 -1.92
CA LEU A 108 8.56 2.08 -1.02
C LEU A 108 7.91 3.38 -0.51
N VAL A 109 7.36 4.19 -1.43
CA VAL A 109 6.70 5.46 -1.08
C VAL A 109 5.47 5.21 -0.20
N VAL A 110 4.63 4.23 -0.54
CA VAL A 110 3.45 3.86 0.25
C VAL A 110 3.85 3.34 1.63
N GLY A 111 4.89 2.53 1.72
CA GLY A 111 5.43 2.03 2.98
C GLY A 111 5.90 3.13 3.92
N ILE A 112 6.67 4.09 3.40
CA ILE A 112 7.11 5.28 4.14
C ILE A 112 5.91 6.13 4.57
N TRP A 113 4.97 6.39 3.65
CA TRP A 113 3.78 7.18 3.93
C TRP A 113 2.90 6.56 5.02
N ALA A 114 2.70 5.24 4.99
CA ALA A 114 1.97 4.49 6.00
C ALA A 114 2.63 4.62 7.39
N LEU A 115 3.93 4.34 7.49
CA LEU A 115 4.65 4.45 8.77
C LEU A 115 4.68 5.89 9.29
N ALA A 116 4.83 6.88 8.41
CA ALA A 116 4.71 8.29 8.78
C ALA A 116 3.30 8.60 9.33
N ALA A 117 2.23 8.12 8.69
CA ALA A 117 0.87 8.29 9.20
C ALA A 117 0.65 7.60 10.55
N ALA A 118 1.23 6.42 10.76
CA ALA A 118 1.14 5.66 12.01
C ALA A 118 1.85 6.33 13.19
N PHE A 119 3.04 6.90 12.97
CA PHE A 119 3.91 7.35 14.07
C PHE A 119 4.09 8.87 14.18
N LEU A 120 3.92 9.61 13.08
CA LEU A 120 4.11 11.07 13.04
C LEU A 120 2.78 11.83 12.89
N GLY A 121 1.76 11.17 12.34
CA GLY A 121 0.45 11.75 12.05
C GLY A 121 -0.30 12.36 13.25
N GLY A 122 -0.11 11.82 14.45
CA GLY A 122 -0.73 12.30 15.69
C GLY A 122 0.05 13.40 16.42
N ARG A 123 1.35 13.58 16.11
CA ARG A 123 2.20 14.58 16.79
C ARG A 123 1.90 16.01 16.38
N MET A 124 1.36 16.23 15.17
CA MET A 124 1.01 17.57 14.66
C MET A 124 -0.35 18.09 15.16
N ALA A 125 -1.19 17.26 15.77
CA ALA A 125 -2.53 17.64 16.23
C ALA A 125 -2.60 18.11 17.69
N MET A 126 -1.51 17.95 18.45
CA MET A 126 -1.40 18.50 19.80
C MET A 126 -0.80 19.91 19.69
N PRO A 127 -1.53 20.99 19.98
CA PRO A 127 -0.87 22.27 20.22
C PRO A 127 0.15 22.03 21.34
N ALA A 128 1.38 22.52 21.16
CA ALA A 128 2.38 22.51 22.20
C ALA A 128 1.72 23.10 23.45
N LYS A 129 1.52 22.26 24.49
CA LYS A 129 1.12 22.77 25.79
C LYS A 129 2.21 23.75 26.18
N ALA A 130 1.87 25.04 26.26
CA ALA A 130 2.72 26.02 26.89
C ALA A 130 3.05 25.49 28.30
N MET A 131 4.33 25.20 28.51
CA MET A 131 4.88 24.89 29.84
C MET A 131 4.88 26.16 30.67
#